data_AF-A0A7Y1ZTH4-F1
#
_entry.id   AF-A0A7Y1ZTH4-F1
#
_cell.length_a   1.000
_cell.length_b   1.000
_cell.length_c   1.000
_cell.angle_alpha   90.00
_cell.angle_beta   90.00
_cell.angle_gamma   90.00
#
_symmetry.space_group_name_H-M   'P 1'
#
loop_
_entity.id
_entity.type
_entity.pdbx_description
1 polymer ?
#
loop_
_entity_poly.entity_id
_entity_poly.type
_entity_poly.pdbx_seq_one_letter_code
_entity_poly.pdbx_strand_id
1 'polypeptide(L)'
;LGRWLDSLPADPAALGATSLGSRGDVLVGEVRNPTVIDEVDAFAFPTGLSNSSIRLLGDPPGDDPLLAAAQRAFVDSVGAIEEFDAIADAVRAKAGDRPADAVGQQRGAFSTGLAVAAEMILGDVGTRVVTVSVAGFDTHSDQLTTHADLLADLASGLAGFWATLDEAGASERVLLATTSEFGRRVRENASGGCDHGAAGVSFLMGSAIDGGLHGTLDTSNLLDGDLQAGIDPRVLFTACLDWLGGDVERVLGQRYDDVSLLT
;
A
#
# COMPACT_ATOMS: atom_id res chain seq x y z
N LEU A 1 -9.43 5.08 2.48
CA LEU A 1 -8.58 6.13 1.88
C LEU A 1 -9.21 6.70 0.60
N GLY A 2 -9.96 5.92 -0.18
CA GLY A 2 -10.71 6.43 -1.34
C GLY A 2 -11.64 7.62 -1.03
N ARG A 3 -12.40 7.57 0.08
CA ARG A 3 -13.19 8.73 0.54
C ARG A 3 -12.37 10.00 0.80
N TRP A 4 -11.12 9.84 1.24
CA TRP A 4 -10.20 10.96 1.41
C TRP A 4 -9.71 11.46 0.04
N LEU A 5 -9.39 10.55 -0.89
CA LEU A 5 -9.07 10.93 -2.27
C LEU A 5 -10.20 11.73 -2.90
N ASP A 6 -11.46 11.34 -2.74
CA ASP A 6 -12.63 12.10 -3.22
C ASP A 6 -12.75 13.50 -2.57
N SER A 7 -12.15 13.71 -1.40
CA SER A 7 -12.19 15.01 -0.71
C SER A 7 -11.15 16.02 -1.21
N LEU A 8 -10.17 15.58 -2.01
CA LEU A 8 -9.11 16.46 -2.52
C LEU A 8 -9.69 17.55 -3.45
N PRO A 9 -9.17 18.79 -3.38
CA PRO A 9 -9.71 19.93 -4.13
C PRO A 9 -9.45 19.85 -5.64
N ALA A 10 -8.46 19.06 -6.04
CA ALA A 10 -8.10 18.80 -7.43
C ALA A 10 -7.91 17.30 -7.63
N ASP A 11 -7.99 16.85 -8.88
CA ASP A 11 -7.69 15.47 -9.21
C ASP A 11 -6.20 15.20 -8.93
N PRO A 12 -5.88 14.04 -8.31
CA PRO A 12 -4.50 13.67 -8.07
C PRO A 12 -3.77 13.49 -9.39
N ALA A 13 -2.45 13.56 -9.37
CA ALA A 13 -1.63 13.10 -10.49
C ALA A 13 -2.00 11.65 -10.85
N ALA A 14 -1.68 11.23 -12.08
CA ALA A 14 -1.99 9.89 -12.55
C ALA A 14 -1.43 8.81 -11.59
N LEU A 15 -0.20 9.00 -11.08
CA LEU A 15 0.42 8.15 -10.07
C LEU A 15 0.26 8.68 -8.62
N GLY A 16 -0.74 9.54 -8.39
CA GLY A 16 -1.01 10.16 -7.10
C GLY A 16 -1.60 9.20 -6.07
N ALA A 17 -2.43 8.25 -6.51
CA ALA A 17 -2.94 7.15 -5.70
C ALA A 17 -2.69 5.84 -6.45
N THR A 18 -1.79 5.01 -5.94
CA THR A 18 -1.33 3.82 -6.68
C THR A 18 -1.37 2.58 -5.82
N SER A 19 -1.86 1.48 -6.38
CA SER A 19 -1.79 0.16 -5.78
C SER A 19 -0.83 -0.73 -6.57
N LEU A 20 0.14 -1.32 -5.88
CA LEU A 20 1.13 -2.24 -6.42
C LEU A 20 0.84 -3.66 -5.91
N GLY A 21 0.62 -4.60 -6.84
CA GLY A 21 0.42 -6.02 -6.54
C GLY A 21 -0.98 -6.41 -6.06
N SER A 22 -1.96 -5.49 -6.06
CA SER A 22 -3.38 -5.82 -5.83
C SER A 22 -4.32 -4.72 -6.34
N ARG A 23 -5.63 -4.98 -6.29
CA ARG A 23 -6.70 -4.11 -6.77
C ARG A 23 -6.80 -2.74 -6.10
N GLY A 24 -6.17 -2.52 -4.95
CA GLY A 24 -6.17 -1.21 -4.30
C GLY A 24 -7.50 -0.79 -3.70
N ASP A 25 -8.33 -1.74 -3.25
CA ASP A 25 -9.71 -1.48 -2.79
C ASP A 25 -9.82 -0.37 -1.73
N VAL A 26 -8.81 -0.24 -0.86
CA VAL A 26 -8.77 0.83 0.18
C VAL A 26 -8.67 2.25 -0.41
N LEU A 27 -8.18 2.36 -1.64
CA LEU A 27 -8.01 3.61 -2.41
C LEU A 27 -9.19 3.91 -3.34
N VAL A 28 -10.14 2.99 -3.52
CA VAL A 28 -11.31 3.21 -4.38
C VAL A 28 -12.28 4.20 -3.72
N GLY A 29 -12.54 5.32 -4.39
CA GLY A 29 -13.52 6.34 -4.03
C GLY A 29 -14.81 6.24 -4.85
N GLU A 30 -15.75 7.14 -4.58
CA GLU A 30 -17.00 7.28 -5.35
C GLU A 30 -16.76 7.96 -6.70
N VAL A 31 -15.82 8.90 -6.76
CA VAL A 31 -15.54 9.70 -7.97
C VAL A 31 -14.10 9.58 -8.46
N ARG A 32 -13.20 9.05 -7.63
CA ARG A 32 -11.79 8.81 -7.98
C ARG A 32 -11.40 7.35 -7.75
N ASN A 33 -10.58 6.82 -8.66
CA ASN A 33 -10.03 5.47 -8.57
C ASN A 33 -8.50 5.55 -8.57
N PRO A 34 -7.81 4.60 -7.91
CA PRO A 34 -6.36 4.52 -7.97
C PRO A 34 -5.89 3.99 -9.33
N THR A 35 -4.63 4.25 -9.66
CA THR A 35 -3.91 3.46 -10.63
C THR A 35 -3.53 2.12 -10.01
N VAL A 36 -3.83 1.02 -10.71
CA VAL A 36 -3.49 -0.33 -10.27
C VAL A 36 -2.41 -0.88 -11.19
N ILE A 37 -1.32 -1.36 -10.59
CA ILE A 37 -0.21 -2.01 -11.28
C ILE A 37 -0.08 -3.42 -10.69
N ASP A 38 -0.67 -4.38 -11.39
CA ASP A 38 -0.75 -5.77 -10.92
C ASP A 38 0.64 -6.45 -10.91
N GLU A 39 1.40 -6.27 -11.99
CA GLU A 39 2.75 -6.82 -12.13
C GLU A 39 3.73 -5.73 -12.59
N VAL A 40 4.58 -5.27 -11.67
CA VAL A 40 5.60 -4.26 -11.95
C VAL A 40 6.55 -4.73 -13.06
N ASP A 41 6.99 -5.99 -13.00
CA ASP A 41 8.01 -6.53 -13.91
C ASP A 41 7.45 -6.89 -15.29
N ALA A 42 6.15 -7.16 -15.39
CA ALA A 42 5.50 -7.58 -16.63
C ALA A 42 4.87 -6.42 -17.41
N PHE A 43 5.05 -5.18 -16.94
CA PHE A 43 4.57 -4.01 -17.66
C PHE A 43 5.21 -3.94 -19.06
N ALA A 44 4.40 -4.23 -20.08
CA ALA A 44 4.81 -4.26 -21.47
C ALA A 44 3.71 -3.68 -22.37
N PHE A 45 4.11 -2.90 -23.36
CA PHE A 45 3.18 -2.26 -24.29
C PHE A 45 2.70 -3.22 -25.40
N PRO A 46 1.38 -3.27 -25.67
CA PRO A 46 0.88 -3.83 -26.91
C PRO A 46 1.41 -3.02 -28.11
N THR A 47 2.02 -3.70 -29.08
CA THR A 47 2.46 -3.05 -30.31
C THR A 47 1.25 -2.64 -31.16
N GLY A 48 1.15 -1.36 -31.55
CA GLY A 48 0.19 -0.89 -32.57
C GLY A 48 -0.90 0.09 -32.13
N LEU A 49 -1.02 0.41 -30.84
CA LEU A 49 -1.85 1.52 -30.34
C LEU A 49 -0.94 2.63 -29.80
N SER A 50 -1.11 3.88 -30.26
CA SER A 50 -0.34 5.00 -29.72
C SER A 50 -1.02 5.61 -28.50
N ASN A 51 -0.24 5.95 -27.47
CA ASN A 51 -0.69 6.70 -26.29
C ASN A 51 -1.49 7.95 -26.69
N SER A 52 -1.03 8.67 -27.71
CA SER A 52 -1.72 9.83 -28.27
C SER A 52 -3.13 9.53 -28.77
N SER A 53 -3.37 8.36 -29.37
CA SER A 53 -4.70 7.98 -29.86
C SER A 53 -5.66 7.61 -28.73
N ILE A 54 -5.15 6.97 -27.68
CA ILE A 54 -5.94 6.63 -26.48
C ILE A 54 -6.30 7.90 -25.72
N ARG A 55 -5.36 8.85 -25.59
CA ARG A 55 -5.60 10.13 -24.90
C ARG A 55 -6.72 10.95 -25.54
N LEU A 56 -6.88 10.87 -26.85
CA LEU A 56 -7.99 11.51 -27.58
C LEU A 56 -9.38 10.95 -27.22
N LEU A 57 -9.47 9.75 -26.64
CA LEU A 57 -10.75 9.23 -26.15
C LEU A 57 -11.25 10.01 -24.93
N GLY A 58 -10.34 10.69 -24.21
CA GLY A 58 -10.63 11.35 -22.95
C GLY A 58 -10.57 12.88 -22.96
N ASP A 59 -10.11 13.52 -24.04
CA ASP A 59 -9.85 14.97 -24.10
C ASP A 59 -10.53 15.64 -25.33
N PRO A 60 -11.40 16.67 -25.15
CA PRO A 60 -11.87 17.21 -23.87
C PRO A 60 -12.91 16.30 -23.20
N PRO A 61 -13.06 16.37 -21.87
CA PRO A 61 -14.15 15.70 -21.17
C PRO A 61 -15.49 16.31 -21.57
N GLY A 62 -16.52 15.48 -21.70
CA GLY A 62 -17.89 15.89 -21.95
C GLY A 62 -18.55 16.50 -20.70
N ASP A 63 -19.76 17.03 -20.89
CA ASP A 63 -20.53 17.68 -19.82
C ASP A 63 -21.19 16.70 -18.85
N ASP A 64 -21.46 15.46 -19.28
CA ASP A 64 -22.06 14.43 -18.42
C ASP A 64 -21.02 13.92 -17.39
N PRO A 65 -21.33 13.93 -16.08
CA PRO A 65 -20.35 13.56 -15.05
C PRO A 65 -19.78 12.15 -15.18
N LEU A 66 -20.59 11.16 -15.57
CA LEU A 66 -20.14 9.78 -15.73
C LEU A 66 -19.28 9.61 -16.98
N LEU A 67 -19.68 10.24 -18.09
CA LEU A 67 -18.87 10.26 -19.30
C LEU A 67 -17.53 10.96 -19.04
N ALA A 68 -17.55 12.11 -18.39
CA ALA A 68 -16.34 12.84 -18.04
C ALA A 68 -15.41 12.01 -17.13
N ALA A 69 -15.96 11.23 -16.19
CA ALA A 69 -15.18 10.34 -15.34
C ALA A 69 -14.54 9.19 -16.14
N ALA A 70 -15.31 8.58 -17.04
CA ALA A 70 -14.79 7.54 -17.94
C ALA A 70 -13.70 8.08 -18.88
N GLN A 71 -13.86 9.29 -19.38
CA GLN A 71 -12.90 9.97 -20.25
C GLN A 71 -11.60 10.33 -19.52
N ARG A 72 -11.70 10.85 -18.28
CA ARG A 72 -10.54 11.07 -17.40
C ARG A 72 -9.75 9.79 -17.17
N ALA A 73 -10.43 8.67 -16.93
CA ALA A 73 -9.76 7.39 -16.74
C ALA A 73 -8.84 7.00 -17.92
N PHE A 74 -9.19 7.34 -19.17
CA PHE A 74 -8.30 7.12 -20.32
C PHE A 74 -7.07 8.03 -20.29
N VAL A 75 -7.25 9.32 -19.98
CA VAL A 75 -6.14 10.29 -19.88
C VAL A 75 -5.21 9.90 -18.74
N ASP A 76 -5.76 9.59 -17.57
CA ASP A 76 -5.00 9.19 -16.38
C ASP A 76 -4.25 7.89 -16.62
N SER A 77 -4.87 6.91 -17.30
CA SER A 77 -4.18 5.67 -17.68
C SER A 77 -2.97 5.95 -18.58
N VAL A 78 -3.12 6.81 -19.60
CA VAL A 78 -2.00 7.16 -20.47
C VAL A 78 -0.91 7.94 -19.72
N GLY A 79 -1.29 8.88 -18.85
CA GLY A 79 -0.34 9.61 -18.02
C GLY A 79 0.44 8.69 -17.08
N ALA A 80 -0.26 7.80 -16.37
CA ALA A 80 0.35 6.82 -15.48
C ALA A 80 1.33 5.92 -16.23
N ILE A 81 0.98 5.49 -17.43
CA ILE A 81 1.83 4.69 -18.30
C ILE A 81 3.14 5.43 -18.65
N GLU A 82 3.05 6.69 -19.07
CA GLU A 82 4.22 7.49 -19.48
C GLU A 82 5.13 7.82 -18.29
N GLU A 83 4.55 8.12 -17.14
CA GLU A 83 5.29 8.38 -15.90
C GLU A 83 5.93 7.11 -15.32
N PHE A 84 5.21 5.99 -15.37
CA PHE A 84 5.66 4.73 -14.78
C PHE A 84 6.82 4.09 -15.55
N ASP A 85 6.89 4.27 -16.87
CA ASP A 85 7.99 3.74 -17.69
C ASP A 85 9.36 4.26 -17.20
N ALA A 86 9.42 5.57 -16.90
CA ALA A 86 10.63 6.19 -16.35
C ALA A 86 11.00 5.65 -14.95
N ILE A 87 10.00 5.38 -14.11
CA ILE A 87 10.18 4.79 -12.79
C ILE A 87 10.70 3.36 -12.91
N ALA A 88 10.07 2.54 -13.75
CA ALA A 88 10.46 1.15 -13.96
C ALA A 88 11.91 1.04 -14.46
N ASP A 89 12.32 1.92 -15.36
CA ASP A 89 13.70 1.97 -15.84
C ASP A 89 14.70 2.39 -14.75
N ALA A 90 14.35 3.34 -13.87
CA ALA A 90 15.17 3.71 -12.74
C ALA A 90 15.36 2.55 -11.74
N VAL A 91 14.29 1.81 -11.44
CA VAL A 91 14.33 0.60 -10.60
C VAL A 91 15.25 -0.46 -11.23
N ARG A 92 15.07 -0.76 -12.53
CA ARG A 92 15.90 -1.72 -13.27
C ARG A 92 17.37 -1.32 -13.27
N ALA A 93 17.67 -0.03 -13.46
CA ALA A 93 19.04 0.49 -13.47
C ALA A 93 19.72 0.35 -12.10
N LYS A 94 18.98 0.57 -11.00
CA LYS A 94 19.49 0.44 -9.62
C LYS A 94 19.62 -1.02 -9.16
N ALA A 95 18.76 -1.91 -9.64
CA ALA A 95 18.86 -3.34 -9.36
C ALA A 95 20.17 -3.95 -9.90
N GLY A 96 20.68 -3.44 -11.03
CA GLY A 96 21.84 -3.99 -11.73
C GLY A 96 21.59 -5.42 -12.22
N ASP A 97 22.63 -6.07 -12.76
CA ASP A 97 22.60 -7.49 -13.16
C ASP A 97 22.71 -8.42 -11.93
N ARG A 98 22.05 -8.07 -10.82
CA ARG A 98 22.08 -8.88 -9.59
C ARG A 98 21.36 -10.19 -9.89
N PRO A 99 22.06 -11.35 -9.84
CA PRO A 99 21.39 -12.62 -10.02
C PRO A 99 20.36 -12.77 -8.91
N ALA A 100 19.16 -13.24 -9.28
CA ALA A 100 18.14 -13.65 -8.33
C ALA A 100 18.79 -14.50 -7.24
N ASP A 101 18.78 -14.01 -6.01
CA ASP A 101 19.31 -14.71 -4.86
C ASP A 101 18.56 -16.03 -4.66
N ALA A 102 19.28 -17.06 -4.19
CA ALA A 102 18.84 -18.44 -4.11
C ALA A 102 17.74 -18.72 -3.05
N VAL A 103 16.91 -17.71 -2.73
CA VAL A 103 15.65 -17.78 -2.00
C VAL A 103 14.53 -17.37 -2.96
N GLY A 104 14.51 -18.05 -4.11
CA GLY A 104 13.84 -17.61 -5.33
C GLY A 104 12.32 -17.74 -5.31
N GLN A 105 11.69 -16.75 -5.93
CA GLN A 105 10.28 -16.65 -6.39
C GLN A 105 9.22 -16.03 -5.47
N GLN A 106 9.49 -15.72 -4.20
CA GLN A 106 8.52 -14.96 -3.37
C GLN A 106 9.07 -13.63 -2.82
N ARG A 107 10.40 -13.47 -2.70
CA ARG A 107 11.06 -12.20 -2.36
C ARG A 107 10.96 -11.11 -3.45
N GLY A 108 10.33 -11.39 -4.59
CA GLY A 108 10.33 -10.51 -5.76
C GLY A 108 9.27 -9.42 -5.66
N ALA A 109 7.99 -9.79 -5.65
CA ALA A 109 6.92 -8.82 -5.91
C ALA A 109 6.78 -7.74 -4.82
N PHE A 110 6.86 -8.12 -3.54
CA PHE A 110 6.73 -7.16 -2.42
C PHE A 110 7.92 -6.20 -2.35
N SER A 111 9.14 -6.73 -2.34
CA SER A 111 10.37 -5.92 -2.30
C SER A 111 10.53 -5.06 -3.56
N THR A 112 10.22 -5.59 -4.75
CA THR A 112 10.16 -4.80 -5.99
C THR A 112 9.09 -3.71 -5.90
N GLY A 113 7.89 -4.03 -5.40
CA GLY A 113 6.82 -3.05 -5.19
C GLY A 113 7.25 -1.91 -4.25
N LEU A 114 7.97 -2.21 -3.18
CA LEU A 114 8.53 -1.19 -2.30
C LEU A 114 9.63 -0.37 -2.97
N ALA A 115 10.51 -0.98 -3.77
CA ALA A 115 11.51 -0.24 -4.54
C ALA A 115 10.86 0.74 -5.53
N VAL A 116 9.82 0.30 -6.23
CA VAL A 116 9.00 1.15 -7.12
C VAL A 116 8.33 2.27 -6.35
N ALA A 117 7.73 1.98 -5.18
CA ALA A 117 7.13 3.00 -4.34
C ALA A 117 8.17 4.06 -3.91
N ALA A 118 9.40 3.65 -3.60
CA ALA A 118 10.48 4.58 -3.29
C ALA A 118 10.81 5.46 -4.52
N GLU A 119 10.97 4.88 -5.70
CA GLU A 119 11.24 5.66 -6.92
C GLU A 119 10.08 6.59 -7.31
N MET A 120 8.82 6.20 -7.11
CA MET A 120 7.66 7.09 -7.27
C MET A 120 7.77 8.31 -6.34
N ILE A 121 8.10 8.06 -5.07
CA ILE A 121 8.29 9.12 -4.07
C ILE A 121 9.45 10.02 -4.49
N LEU A 122 10.60 9.46 -4.86
CA LEU A 122 11.82 10.21 -5.23
C LEU A 122 11.70 10.94 -6.57
N GLY A 123 10.94 10.39 -7.52
CA GLY A 123 10.66 10.98 -8.82
C GLY A 123 9.65 12.13 -8.77
N ASP A 124 9.01 12.36 -7.62
CA ASP A 124 8.03 13.43 -7.38
C ASP A 124 6.88 13.46 -8.40
N VAL A 125 6.38 12.28 -8.77
CA VAL A 125 5.27 12.09 -9.74
C VAL A 125 3.89 12.46 -9.16
N GLY A 126 3.85 13.33 -8.15
CA GLY A 126 2.63 13.72 -7.45
C GLY A 126 2.05 12.64 -6.53
N THR A 127 2.84 11.63 -6.16
CA THR A 127 2.44 10.55 -5.25
C THR A 127 1.93 11.09 -3.90
N ARG A 128 0.71 10.68 -3.54
CA ARG A 128 0.07 10.98 -2.26
C ARG A 128 -0.07 9.75 -1.38
N VAL A 129 -0.48 8.63 -1.97
CA VAL A 129 -0.62 7.34 -1.27
C VAL A 129 -0.22 6.21 -2.21
N VAL A 130 0.62 5.30 -1.72
CA VAL A 130 0.93 4.04 -2.40
C VAL A 130 0.58 2.89 -1.49
N THR A 131 -0.16 1.90 -1.98
CA THR A 131 -0.38 0.64 -1.29
C THR A 131 0.45 -0.45 -1.95
N VAL A 132 1.24 -1.16 -1.16
CA VAL A 132 2.02 -2.32 -1.64
C VAL A 132 1.49 -3.55 -0.93
N SER A 133 1.10 -4.56 -1.70
CA SER A 133 0.48 -5.77 -1.15
C SER A 133 1.51 -6.86 -0.92
N VAL A 134 1.38 -7.57 0.19
CA VAL A 134 2.13 -8.80 0.48
C VAL A 134 1.13 -9.93 0.72
N ALA A 135 1.27 -11.01 -0.05
CA ALA A 135 0.40 -12.18 0.03
C ALA A 135 1.06 -13.30 0.86
N GLY A 136 0.36 -14.42 1.03
CA GLY A 136 0.91 -15.65 1.63
C GLY A 136 0.70 -15.78 3.14
N PHE A 137 0.26 -14.73 3.84
CA PHE A 137 0.03 -14.79 5.29
C PHE A 137 -1.22 -15.60 5.69
N ASP A 138 -2.14 -15.87 4.76
CA ASP A 138 -3.31 -16.73 5.00
C ASP A 138 -2.97 -18.23 4.92
N THR A 139 -2.13 -18.67 5.85
CA THR A 139 -1.74 -20.08 5.93
C THR A 139 -2.85 -20.89 6.60
N HIS A 140 -2.99 -22.18 6.31
CA HIS A 140 -3.84 -23.08 7.11
C HIS A 140 -3.10 -24.36 7.52
N SER A 141 -1.83 -24.43 7.17
CA SER A 141 -0.87 -25.50 7.46
C SER A 141 0.54 -24.92 7.40
N ASP A 142 1.51 -25.57 8.04
CA ASP A 142 2.94 -25.19 8.04
C ASP A 142 3.17 -23.68 8.25
N GLN A 143 2.43 -23.10 9.20
CA GLN A 143 2.45 -21.65 9.42
C GLN A 143 3.81 -21.20 9.94
N LEU A 144 4.44 -21.95 10.84
CA LEU A 144 5.68 -21.53 11.49
C LEU A 144 6.80 -21.26 10.47
N THR A 145 7.01 -22.19 9.54
CA THR A 145 8.01 -22.06 8.47
C THR A 145 7.62 -20.94 7.52
N THR A 146 6.39 -20.99 7.00
CA THR A 146 5.91 -20.04 5.98
C THR A 146 5.89 -18.60 6.50
N HIS A 147 5.40 -18.36 7.73
CA HIS A 147 5.40 -17.02 8.33
C HIS A 147 6.81 -16.54 8.64
N ALA A 148 7.75 -17.40 9.03
CA ALA A 148 9.13 -16.97 9.25
C ALA A 148 9.75 -16.39 7.97
N ASP A 149 9.54 -17.05 6.83
CA ASP A 149 10.03 -16.56 5.53
C ASP A 149 9.34 -15.27 5.09
N LEU A 150 8.01 -15.19 5.25
CA LEU A 150 7.23 -13.99 4.90
C LEU A 150 7.57 -12.80 5.80
N LEU A 151 7.78 -13.01 7.10
CA LEU A 151 8.18 -11.95 8.03
C LEU A 151 9.63 -11.49 7.74
N ALA A 152 10.51 -12.39 7.32
CA ALA A 152 11.86 -12.02 6.90
C ALA A 152 11.83 -11.17 5.62
N ASP A 153 10.98 -11.51 4.65
CA ASP A 153 10.79 -10.69 3.43
C ASP A 153 10.16 -9.33 3.77
N LEU A 154 9.12 -9.31 4.60
CA LEU A 154 8.51 -8.07 5.10
C LEU A 154 9.56 -7.16 5.77
N ALA A 155 10.34 -7.70 6.70
CA ALA A 155 11.37 -6.95 7.41
C ALA A 155 12.46 -6.41 6.46
N SER A 156 12.95 -7.24 5.54
CA SER A 156 13.96 -6.85 4.57
C SER A 156 13.46 -5.77 3.61
N GLY A 157 12.23 -5.93 3.09
CA GLY A 157 11.61 -4.97 2.20
C GLY A 157 11.40 -3.62 2.87
N LEU A 158 10.81 -3.60 4.06
CA LEU A 158 10.58 -2.35 4.82
C LEU A 158 11.90 -1.65 5.17
N ALA A 159 12.92 -2.39 5.59
CA ALA A 159 14.24 -1.82 5.89
C ALA A 159 14.90 -1.22 4.64
N GLY A 160 14.86 -1.91 3.50
CA GLY A 160 15.42 -1.43 2.24
C GLY A 160 14.69 -0.19 1.70
N PHE A 161 13.36 -0.20 1.76
CA PHE A 161 12.53 0.96 1.43
C PHE A 161 12.92 2.19 2.25
N TRP A 162 12.95 2.04 3.57
CA TRP A 162 13.24 3.16 4.47
C TRP A 162 14.67 3.68 4.28
N ALA A 163 15.66 2.79 4.16
CA ALA A 163 17.04 3.18 3.90
C ALA A 163 17.18 3.97 2.60
N THR A 164 16.50 3.55 1.52
CA THR A 164 16.50 4.25 0.23
C THR A 164 15.97 5.68 0.37
N LEU A 165 14.87 5.86 1.11
CA LEU A 165 14.31 7.19 1.35
C LEU A 165 15.20 8.05 2.24
N ASP A 166 15.82 7.46 3.26
CA ASP A 166 16.70 8.18 4.19
C ASP A 166 17.98 8.65 3.52
N GLU A 167 18.63 7.79 2.73
CA GLU A 167 19.81 8.12 1.92
C GLU A 167 19.53 9.26 0.93
N ALA A 168 18.31 9.35 0.42
CA ALA A 168 17.86 10.40 -0.47
C ALA A 168 17.29 11.65 0.26
N GLY A 169 17.23 11.65 1.59
CA GLY A 169 16.67 12.75 2.39
C GLY A 169 15.15 12.94 2.23
N ALA A 170 14.44 11.88 1.84
CA ALA A 170 13.00 11.88 1.60
C ALA A 170 12.18 11.20 2.72
N SER A 171 12.82 10.54 3.68
CA SER A 171 12.18 9.83 4.80
C SER A 171 11.25 10.74 5.63
N GLU A 172 11.64 12.00 5.83
CA GLU A 172 10.90 12.99 6.65
C GLU A 172 9.49 13.35 6.13
N ARG A 173 9.19 13.07 4.86
CA ARG A 173 7.87 13.34 4.26
C ARG A 173 7.05 12.08 4.02
N VAL A 174 7.47 10.95 4.59
CA VAL A 174 6.84 9.64 4.39
C VAL A 174 6.36 9.08 5.72
N LEU A 175 5.10 8.66 5.73
CA LEU A 175 4.51 7.82 6.76
C LEU A 175 4.23 6.45 6.14
N LEU A 176 4.78 5.40 6.74
CA LEU A 176 4.50 4.02 6.39
C LEU A 176 3.62 3.38 7.47
N ALA A 177 2.61 2.65 7.03
CA ALA A 177 1.73 1.87 7.89
C ALA A 177 1.45 0.50 7.27
N THR A 178 1.42 -0.54 8.09
CA THR A 178 0.95 -1.87 7.68
C THR A 178 -0.44 -2.16 8.26
N THR A 179 -1.26 -2.87 7.48
CA THR A 179 -2.58 -3.34 7.91
C THR A 179 -2.83 -4.74 7.35
N SER A 180 -3.69 -5.48 8.02
CA SER A 180 -4.19 -6.79 7.60
C SER A 180 -5.70 -6.85 7.82
N GLU A 181 -6.39 -7.69 7.07
CA GLU A 181 -7.85 -7.88 7.21
C GLU A 181 -8.21 -8.76 8.41
N PHE A 182 -7.28 -9.61 8.84
CA PHE A 182 -7.44 -10.52 9.96
C PHE A 182 -6.13 -10.76 10.69
N GLY A 183 -6.26 -11.20 11.95
CA GLY A 183 -5.18 -11.76 12.74
C GLY A 183 -5.13 -13.28 12.63
N ARG A 184 -4.32 -13.91 13.49
CA ARG A 184 -4.20 -15.38 13.58
C ARG A 184 -4.55 -15.83 14.99
N ARG A 185 -5.25 -16.97 15.11
CA ARG A 185 -5.55 -17.55 16.43
C ARG A 185 -4.27 -17.88 17.19
N VAL A 186 -4.34 -17.79 18.52
CA VAL A 186 -3.20 -18.14 19.40
C VAL A 186 -2.86 -19.62 19.33
N ARG A 187 -3.88 -20.47 19.15
CA ARG A 187 -3.72 -21.92 19.14
C ARG A 187 -3.53 -22.43 17.72
N GLU A 188 -2.53 -23.29 17.54
CA GLU A 188 -2.31 -24.05 16.31
C GLU A 188 -3.48 -25.00 16.01
N ASN A 189 -3.85 -25.11 14.74
CA ASN A 189 -4.84 -26.07 14.25
C ASN A 189 -4.21 -27.46 14.01
N ALA A 190 -5.03 -28.45 13.65
CA ALA A 190 -4.56 -29.84 13.48
C ALA A 190 -3.57 -30.05 12.33
N SER A 191 -3.37 -29.05 11.47
CA SER A 191 -2.53 -29.10 10.27
C SER A 191 -1.21 -28.33 10.42
N GLY A 192 -0.86 -27.90 11.63
CA GLY A 192 0.35 -27.10 11.85
C GLY A 192 0.21 -25.65 11.37
N GLY A 193 -1.03 -25.18 11.15
CA GLY A 193 -1.37 -23.81 10.81
C GLY A 193 -2.14 -23.11 11.92
N CYS A 194 -2.76 -21.97 11.64
CA CYS A 194 -3.77 -21.38 12.51
C CYS A 194 -5.05 -21.09 11.72
N ASP A 195 -6.12 -20.80 12.44
CA ASP A 195 -7.32 -20.23 11.83
C ASP A 195 -7.24 -18.69 11.89
N HIS A 196 -8.18 -18.02 11.22
CA HIS A 196 -8.32 -16.56 11.29
C HIS A 196 -8.65 -16.13 12.72
N GLY A 197 -8.04 -15.03 13.15
CA GLY A 197 -8.22 -14.44 14.48
C GLY A 197 -8.66 -12.99 14.41
N ALA A 198 -9.23 -12.50 15.52
CA ALA A 198 -9.84 -11.18 15.59
C ALA A 198 -8.86 -10.01 15.84
N ALA A 199 -7.62 -10.29 16.23
CA ALA A 199 -6.62 -9.27 16.53
C ALA A 199 -5.24 -9.64 15.99
N GLY A 200 -4.45 -8.63 15.62
CA GLY A 200 -3.12 -8.77 15.06
C GLY A 200 -2.21 -7.60 15.43
N VAL A 201 -1.10 -7.47 14.70
CA VAL A 201 -0.11 -6.41 14.89
C VAL A 201 0.02 -5.60 13.62
N SER A 202 0.01 -4.27 13.77
CA SER A 202 0.34 -3.32 12.71
C SER A 202 1.63 -2.59 13.04
N PHE A 203 2.42 -2.26 12.03
CA PHE A 203 3.65 -1.48 12.15
C PHE A 203 3.43 -0.09 11.55
N LEU A 204 3.91 0.95 12.25
CA LEU A 204 4.01 2.30 11.72
C LEU A 204 5.47 2.75 11.76
N MET A 205 5.88 3.51 10.76
CA MET A 205 7.22 4.06 10.61
C MET A 205 7.14 5.44 9.98
N GLY A 206 7.82 6.42 10.56
CA GLY A 206 7.71 7.83 10.19
C GLY A 206 8.47 8.70 11.18
N SER A 207 8.96 9.86 10.75
CA SER A 207 9.63 10.80 11.67
C SER A 207 8.68 11.46 12.67
N ALA A 208 7.38 11.54 12.34
CA ALA A 208 6.33 12.05 13.21
C ALA A 208 5.63 10.98 14.05
N ILE A 209 6.16 9.75 14.12
CA ILE A 209 5.56 8.65 14.88
C ILE A 209 5.98 8.71 16.35
N ASP A 210 5.01 8.60 17.25
CA ASP A 210 5.27 8.30 18.67
C ASP A 210 5.65 6.81 18.80
N GLY A 211 6.95 6.55 18.71
CA GLY A 211 7.50 5.20 18.64
C GLY A 211 7.28 4.40 19.92
N GLY A 212 7.10 3.08 19.77
CA GLY A 212 6.95 2.17 20.90
C GLY A 212 6.00 1.02 20.60
N LEU A 213 5.76 0.19 21.61
CA LEU A 213 4.69 -0.81 21.57
C LEU A 213 3.44 -0.18 22.19
N HIS A 214 2.42 -0.01 21.37
CA HIS A 214 1.10 0.44 21.80
C HIS A 214 0.16 -0.76 21.90
N GLY A 215 -0.53 -0.88 23.04
CA GLY A 215 -1.43 -2.01 23.32
C GLY A 215 -0.73 -3.19 24.01
N THR A 216 -1.49 -4.25 24.25
CA THR A 216 -1.03 -5.44 24.98
C THR A 216 -1.47 -6.72 24.28
N LEU A 217 -0.62 -7.74 24.33
CA LEU A 217 -0.95 -9.09 23.88
C LEU A 217 -1.22 -9.97 25.11
N ASP A 218 -2.50 -10.18 25.44
CA ASP A 218 -2.91 -11.02 26.56
C ASP A 218 -3.45 -12.37 26.05
N THR A 219 -2.58 -13.37 26.04
CA THR A 219 -2.94 -14.75 25.64
C THR A 219 -3.68 -15.52 26.73
N SER A 220 -3.82 -14.95 27.94
CA SER A 220 -4.55 -15.59 29.05
C SER A 220 -6.06 -15.28 29.04
N ASN A 221 -6.47 -14.22 28.33
CA ASN A 221 -7.85 -13.76 28.24
C ASN A 221 -8.34 -13.76 26.79
N LEU A 222 -8.74 -14.92 26.30
CA LEU A 222 -9.22 -15.10 24.92
C LEU A 222 -10.75 -15.08 24.86
N LEU A 223 -11.29 -14.47 23.80
CA LEU A 223 -12.71 -14.54 23.46
C LEU A 223 -12.89 -15.59 22.37
N ASP A 224 -13.54 -16.72 22.68
CA ASP A 224 -13.75 -17.84 21.75
C ASP A 224 -12.45 -18.37 21.09
N GLY A 225 -11.32 -18.25 21.79
CA GLY A 225 -9.99 -18.65 21.32
C GLY A 225 -9.22 -17.56 20.55
N ASP A 226 -9.83 -16.40 20.33
CA ASP A 226 -9.23 -15.25 19.67
C ASP A 226 -8.62 -14.27 20.68
N LEU A 227 -7.51 -13.64 20.28
CA LEU A 227 -7.01 -12.45 20.98
C LEU A 227 -8.05 -11.34 20.89
N GLN A 228 -8.31 -10.69 22.02
CA GLN A 228 -9.16 -9.51 22.07
C GLN A 228 -8.35 -8.30 21.60
N ALA A 229 -8.89 -7.55 20.63
CA ALA A 229 -8.26 -6.33 20.15
C ALA A 229 -8.26 -5.27 21.27
N GLY A 230 -7.07 -4.89 21.74
CA GLY A 230 -6.91 -3.84 22.76
C GLY A 230 -6.92 -2.42 22.19
N ILE A 231 -6.73 -2.28 20.88
CA ILE A 231 -6.76 -1.01 20.14
C ILE A 231 -7.65 -1.20 18.92
N ASP A 232 -8.53 -0.24 18.68
CA ASP A 232 -9.34 -0.21 17.46
C ASP A 232 -8.46 0.01 16.23
N PRO A 233 -8.52 -0.83 15.17
CA PRO A 233 -7.69 -0.65 13.98
C PRO A 233 -7.93 0.70 13.27
N ARG A 234 -9.04 1.40 13.54
CA ARG A 234 -9.33 2.74 13.00
C ARG A 234 -8.47 3.85 13.62
N VAL A 235 -7.80 3.59 14.74
CA VAL A 235 -6.76 4.49 15.28
C VAL A 235 -5.62 4.67 14.25
N LEU A 236 -5.20 3.58 13.59
CA LEU A 236 -4.20 3.65 12.52
C LEU A 236 -4.66 4.58 11.39
N PHE A 237 -5.90 4.42 10.92
CA PHE A 237 -6.43 5.24 9.84
C PHE A 237 -6.65 6.70 10.26
N THR A 238 -6.96 6.96 11.54
CA THR A 238 -7.00 8.31 12.11
C THR A 238 -5.63 8.98 12.00
N ALA A 239 -4.57 8.31 12.45
CA ALA A 239 -3.20 8.82 12.35
C ALA A 239 -2.78 9.07 10.89
N CYS A 240 -3.05 8.14 9.98
CA CYS A 240 -2.76 8.32 8.56
C CYS A 240 -3.50 9.52 7.96
N LEU A 241 -4.77 9.73 8.31
CA LEU A 241 -5.56 10.86 7.83
C LEU A 241 -5.07 12.19 8.40
N ASP A 242 -4.77 12.25 9.70
CA ASP A 242 -4.20 13.45 10.33
C ASP A 242 -2.86 13.83 9.67
N TRP A 243 -1.97 12.85 9.42
CA TRP A 243 -0.72 13.06 8.68
C TRP A 243 -0.95 13.60 7.27
N LEU A 244 -1.96 13.07 6.57
CA LEU A 244 -2.34 13.52 5.23
C LEU A 244 -3.06 14.88 5.22
N GLY A 245 -3.37 15.46 6.38
CA GLY A 245 -4.20 16.66 6.51
C GLY A 245 -5.66 16.45 6.11
N GLY A 246 -6.16 15.22 6.23
CA GLY A 246 -7.53 14.82 5.89
C GLY A 246 -8.53 15.08 7.02
N ASP A 247 -9.80 15.25 6.66
CA ASP A 247 -10.92 15.32 7.61
C ASP A 247 -11.31 13.91 8.10
N VAL A 248 -10.85 13.55 9.30
CA VAL A 248 -11.09 12.25 9.92
C VAL A 248 -12.57 11.96 10.10
N GLU A 249 -13.34 12.92 10.60
CA GLU A 249 -14.77 12.72 10.89
C GLU A 249 -15.57 12.52 9.62
N ARG A 250 -15.25 13.27 8.55
CA ARG A 250 -15.85 13.07 7.23
C ARG A 250 -15.55 11.68 6.67
N VAL A 251 -14.34 11.16 6.87
CA VAL A 251 -13.90 9.89 6.25
C VAL A 251 -14.34 8.66 7.05
N LEU A 252 -14.16 8.70 8.38
CA LEU A 252 -14.39 7.57 9.30
C LEU A 252 -15.72 7.67 10.08
N GLY A 253 -16.41 8.81 10.00
CA GLY A 253 -17.67 9.08 10.71
C GLY A 253 -17.48 9.58 12.15
N GLN A 254 -16.31 9.34 12.74
CA GLN A 254 -15.88 9.83 14.04
C GLN A 254 -14.35 9.68 14.16
N ARG A 255 -13.75 10.32 15.15
CA ARG A 255 -12.33 10.14 15.48
C ARG A 255 -12.11 8.93 16.39
N TYR A 256 -10.92 8.33 16.29
CA TYR A 256 -10.48 7.21 17.14
C TYR A 256 -9.14 7.59 17.76
N ASP A 257 -9.19 8.23 18.93
CA ASP A 257 -8.03 8.84 19.61
C ASP A 257 -7.64 8.06 20.89
N ASP A 258 -8.00 6.77 20.98
CA ASP A 258 -7.70 5.93 22.15
C ASP A 258 -6.18 5.78 22.40
N VAL A 259 -5.38 5.94 21.34
CA VAL A 259 -3.92 5.95 21.38
C VAL A 259 -3.42 7.05 20.44
N SER A 260 -2.51 7.90 20.91
CA SER A 260 -1.79 8.84 20.05
C SER A 260 -0.63 8.14 19.37
N LEU A 261 -0.65 8.06 18.04
CA LEU A 261 0.42 7.43 17.25
C LEU A 261 1.37 8.46 16.61
N LEU A 262 0.99 9.75 16.65
CA LEU A 262 1.79 10.85 16.11
C LEU A 262 2.32 11.75 17.24
N THR A 263 3.47 12.39 17.01
CA THR A 263 4.12 13.37 17.90
C THR A 263 3.59 14.79 17.73
#